data_AF-A0A3E0PDY1-F1
#
_entry.id   AF-A0A3E0PDY1-F1
#
_cell.length_a   1.000
_cell.length_b   1.000
_cell.length_c   1.000
_cell.angle_alpha   90.00
_cell.angle_beta   90.00
_cell.angle_gamma   90.00
#
_symmetry.space_group_name_H-M   'P 1'
#
loop_
_entity.id
_entity.type
_entity.pdbx_description
1 polymer ?
#
loop_
_entity_poly.entity_id
_entity_poly.type
_entity_poly.pdbx_seq_one_letter_code
_entity_poly.pdbx_strand_id
1 'polypeptide(L)'
;MVARLTVILFILVCLEAGLLLTLLPWISDWGTNVVLIYFVDVTGLRIVETVITSGWFKGAVTGLGIFNLLVGFWEIAHFSKSVEELEAVDSEITRARERK
;
A
#
# COMPACT_ATOMS: atom_id res chain seq x y z
N MET A 1 -17.29 14.24 10.10
CA MET A 1 -16.46 14.78 8.98
C MET A 1 -15.10 14.10 8.87
N VAL A 2 -14.36 13.89 9.98
CA VAL A 2 -13.03 13.26 9.97
C VAL A 2 -13.06 11.82 9.40
N ALA A 3 -14.06 11.00 9.76
CA ALA A 3 -14.20 9.62 9.25
C ALA A 3 -14.20 9.55 7.71
N ARG A 4 -14.99 10.40 7.05
CA ARG A 4 -15.04 10.49 5.58
C ARG A 4 -13.69 10.85 4.98
N LEU A 5 -12.97 11.81 5.57
CA LEU A 5 -11.65 12.22 5.11
C LEU A 5 -10.66 11.05 5.24
N THR A 6 -10.69 10.32 6.36
CA THR A 6 -9.82 9.16 6.59
C THR A 6 -10.06 8.06 5.56
N VAL A 7 -11.32 7.73 5.24
CA VAL A 7 -11.64 6.73 4.22
C VAL A 7 -11.14 7.19 2.84
N ILE A 8 -11.35 8.46 2.48
CA ILE A 8 -10.87 9.01 1.20
C ILE A 8 -9.33 8.95 1.11
N LEU A 9 -8.62 9.32 2.18
CA LEU A 9 -7.16 9.25 2.23
C LEU A 9 -6.67 7.81 2.15
N PHE A 10 -7.33 6.88 2.82
CA PHE A 10 -7.02 5.44 2.74
C PHE A 10 -7.16 4.93 1.30
N ILE A 11 -8.27 5.24 0.63
CA ILE A 11 -8.50 4.89 -0.78
C ILE A 11 -7.40 5.48 -1.67
N LEU A 12 -7.08 6.76 -1.49
CA LEU A 12 -6.01 7.42 -2.27
C LEU A 12 -4.66 6.73 -2.09
N VAL A 13 -4.28 6.41 -0.86
CA VAL A 13 -3.03 5.69 -0.57
C VAL A 13 -3.04 4.29 -1.16
N CYS A 14 -4.14 3.55 -1.06
CA CYS A 14 -4.27 2.24 -1.68
C CYS A 14 -4.11 2.30 -3.20
N LEU A 15 -4.73 3.30 -3.85
CA LEU A 15 -4.64 3.49 -5.29
C LEU A 15 -3.26 3.95 -5.74
N GLU A 16 -2.68 4.95 -5.08
CA GLU A 16 -1.35 5.48 -5.40
C GLU A 16 -0.27 4.42 -5.17
N ALA A 17 -0.26 3.78 -4.00
CA ALA A 17 0.67 2.70 -3.70
C ALA A 17 0.46 1.50 -4.64
N GLY A 18 -0.80 1.15 -4.94
CA GLY A 18 -1.14 0.08 -5.86
C GLY A 18 -0.59 0.35 -7.26
N LEU A 19 -0.82 1.56 -7.78
CA LEU A 19 -0.32 2.01 -9.08
C LEU A 19 1.21 2.01 -9.11
N LEU A 20 1.86 2.55 -8.07
CA LEU A 20 3.32 2.57 -7.95
C LEU A 20 3.88 1.14 -7.93
N LEU A 21 3.34 0.25 -7.09
CA LEU A 21 3.77 -1.15 -7.00
C LEU A 21 3.59 -1.90 -8.32
N THR A 22 2.50 -1.63 -9.05
CA THR A 22 2.26 -2.26 -10.35
C THR A 22 3.16 -1.69 -11.44
N LEU A 23 3.47 -0.40 -11.44
CA LEU A 23 4.19 0.26 -12.53
C LEU A 23 5.70 0.33 -12.33
N LEU A 24 6.19 0.56 -11.11
CA LEU A 24 7.61 0.71 -10.79
C LEU A 24 8.51 -0.41 -11.35
N PRO A 25 8.15 -1.70 -11.24
CA PRO A 25 8.99 -2.79 -11.72
C PRO A 25 9.20 -2.82 -13.25
N TRP A 26 8.35 -2.10 -13.99
CA TRP A 26 8.29 -2.12 -15.46
C TRP A 26 8.77 -0.82 -16.11
N ILE A 27 8.59 0.33 -15.45
CA ILE A 27 8.95 1.63 -16.04
C ILE A 27 10.38 2.05 -15.67
N SER A 28 10.83 1.67 -14.46
CA SER A 28 12.16 2.01 -13.99
C SER A 28 13.14 0.87 -14.29
N ASP A 29 14.40 1.25 -14.43
CA ASP A 29 15.59 0.40 -14.29
C ASP A 29 15.68 -0.17 -12.84
N TRP A 30 14.66 -0.95 -12.48
CA TRP A 30 14.37 -1.46 -11.13
C TRP A 30 15.56 -2.21 -10.51
N GLY A 31 16.36 -2.86 -11.35
CA GLY A 31 17.54 -3.64 -10.96
C GLY A 31 18.85 -2.87 -10.87
N THR A 32 18.97 -1.72 -11.54
CA THR A 32 20.25 -1.03 -11.74
C THR A 32 20.36 0.27 -10.94
N ASN A 33 19.65 0.32 -9.80
CA ASN A 33 19.67 1.46 -8.90
C ASN A 33 20.96 1.49 -8.07
N VAL A 34 21.55 2.68 -7.91
CA VAL A 34 22.74 2.93 -7.05
C VAL A 34 22.52 2.44 -5.62
N VAL A 35 21.27 2.51 -5.13
CA VAL A 35 20.88 1.98 -3.81
C VAL A 35 21.06 0.46 -3.74
N LEU A 36 20.74 -0.27 -4.81
CA LEU A 36 20.90 -1.72 -4.87
C LEU A 36 22.38 -2.11 -4.90
N ILE A 37 23.19 -1.35 -5.65
CA ILE A 37 24.65 -1.51 -5.68
C ILE A 37 25.24 -1.28 -4.28
N TYR A 38 24.83 -0.21 -3.59
CA TYR A 38 25.26 0.06 -2.22
C TYR A 38 24.80 -1.02 -1.24
N PHE A 39 23.57 -1.51 -1.36
CA PHE A 39 23.07 -2.60 -0.52
C PHE A 39 23.84 -3.90 -0.74
N VAL A 40 24.16 -4.24 -1.99
CA VAL A 40 24.97 -5.42 -2.33
C VAL A 40 26.39 -5.27 -1.78
N ASP A 41 26.97 -4.07 -1.82
CA ASP A 41 28.29 -3.78 -1.26
C ASP A 41 28.31 -3.92 0.27
N VAL A 42 27.28 -3.41 0.96
CA VAL A 42 27.16 -3.48 2.43
C VAL A 42 26.81 -4.89 2.93
N THR A 43 25.97 -5.63 2.21
CA THR A 43 25.51 -6.96 2.65
C THR A 43 26.30 -8.12 2.05
N GLY A 44 27.10 -7.89 1.01
CA GLY A 44 27.87 -8.92 0.29
C GLY A 44 27.00 -9.92 -0.49
N LEU A 45 25.68 -9.76 -0.50
CA LEU A 45 24.72 -10.74 -1.01
C LEU A 45 24.28 -10.39 -2.44
N ARG A 46 25.13 -10.72 -3.40
CA ARG A 46 24.85 -10.55 -4.85
C ARG A 46 23.62 -11.32 -5.35
N ILE A 47 23.13 -12.30 -4.57
CA ILE A 47 21.91 -13.06 -4.85
C ILE A 47 20.66 -12.16 -4.76
N VAL A 48 20.70 -11.13 -3.92
CA VAL A 48 19.56 -10.21 -3.72
C VAL A 48 19.24 -9.45 -5.01
N GLU A 49 20.26 -9.03 -5.75
CA GLU A 49 20.11 -8.39 -7.05
C GLU A 49 19.39 -9.32 -8.04
N THR A 50 19.82 -10.59 -8.15
CA THR A 50 19.21 -11.58 -9.04
C THR A 50 17.75 -11.88 -8.65
N VAL A 51 17.44 -11.91 -7.37
CA VAL A 51 16.06 -12.16 -6.89
C VAL A 51 15.17 -10.97 -7.20
N ILE A 52 15.61 -9.74 -6.92
CA ILE A 52 14.82 -8.52 -7.13
C ILE A 52 14.62 -8.23 -8.62
N THR A 53 15.58 -8.59 -9.47
CA THR A 53 15.48 -8.48 -10.93
C THR A 53 14.70 -9.62 -11.58
N SER A 54 14.49 -10.73 -10.86
CA SER A 54 13.74 -11.87 -11.38
C SER A 54 12.30 -11.49 -11.74
N GLY A 55 11.80 -12.07 -12.83
CA GLY A 55 10.40 -11.88 -13.24
C GLY A 55 9.39 -12.33 -12.18
N TRP A 56 9.75 -13.30 -11.34
CA TRP A 56 8.93 -13.77 -10.22
C TRP A 56 8.74 -12.70 -9.15
N PHE A 57 9.82 -12.01 -8.75
CA PHE A 57 9.73 -10.95 -7.76
C PHE A 57 8.96 -9.76 -8.30
N LYS A 58 9.23 -9.34 -9.55
CA LYS A 58 8.45 -8.30 -10.23
C LYS A 58 6.96 -8.67 -10.29
N GLY A 59 6.65 -9.93 -10.62
CA GLY A 59 5.31 -10.48 -10.61
C GLY A 59 4.65 -10.39 -9.24
N ALA A 60 5.34 -10.80 -8.17
CA ALA A 60 4.83 -10.71 -6.80
C ALA A 60 4.56 -9.25 -6.39
N VAL A 61 5.48 -8.32 -6.67
CA VAL A 61 5.31 -6.88 -6.40
C VAL A 61 4.11 -6.32 -7.17
N THR A 62 3.95 -6.69 -8.44
CA THR A 62 2.80 -6.25 -9.24
C THR A 62 1.47 -6.84 -8.79
N GLY A 63 1.47 -8.11 -8.36
CA GLY A 63 0.28 -8.75 -7.78
C GLY A 63 -0.15 -8.07 -6.49
N LEU A 64 0.81 -7.65 -5.66
CA LEU A 64 0.56 -6.85 -4.47
C LEU A 64 -0.02 -5.47 -4.82
N GLY A 65 0.49 -4.84 -5.87
CA GLY A 65 -0.06 -3.58 -6.41
C GLY A 65 -1.50 -3.73 -6.90
N ILE A 66 -1.79 -4.78 -7.68
CA ILE A 66 -3.16 -5.09 -8.14
C ILE A 66 -4.09 -5.36 -6.96
N PHE A 67 -3.64 -6.09 -5.95
CA PHE A 67 -4.42 -6.32 -4.73
C PHE A 67 -4.78 -5.01 -4.04
N ASN A 68 -3.82 -4.08 -3.92
CA ASN A 68 -4.07 -2.74 -3.38
C ASN A 68 -5.09 -1.95 -4.20
N LEU A 69 -5.02 -2.03 -5.54
CA LEU A 69 -6.02 -1.41 -6.42
C LEU A 69 -7.41 -2.02 -6.21
N LEU A 70 -7.51 -3.35 -6.13
CA LEU A 70 -8.78 -4.04 -5.89
C LEU A 70 -9.41 -3.62 -4.56
N VAL A 71 -8.61 -3.53 -3.49
CA VAL A 71 -9.07 -3.04 -2.18
C VAL A 71 -9.53 -1.58 -2.30
N GLY A 72 -8.76 -0.72 -2.96
CA GLY A 72 -9.15 0.67 -3.19
C GLY A 72 -10.48 0.80 -3.94
N PHE A 73 -10.69 0.02 -5.01
CA PHE A 73 -11.95 -0.02 -5.76
C PHE A 73 -13.11 -0.59 -4.94
N TRP A 74 -12.86 -1.62 -4.14
CA TRP A 74 -13.86 -2.20 -3.25
C TRP A 74 -14.36 -1.19 -2.22
N GLU A 75 -13.43 -0.45 -1.63
CA GLU A 75 -13.70 0.60 -0.64
C GLU A 75 -14.47 1.77 -1.25
N ILE A 76 -14.19 2.13 -2.51
CA ILE A 76 -15.00 3.12 -3.26
C ILE A 76 -16.45 2.63 -3.41
N ALA A 77 -16.66 1.35 -3.74
CA ALA A 77 -17.99 0.78 -3.90
C ALA A 77 -18.76 0.66 -2.58
N HIS A 78 -18.06 0.47 -1.46
CA HIS A 78 -18.65 0.30 -0.12
C HIS A 78 -18.49 1.52 0.80
N PHE A 79 -18.13 2.68 0.25
CA PHE A 79 -17.77 3.89 0.99
C PHE A 79 -18.72 4.24 2.14
N SER A 80 -20.04 4.15 1.91
CA SER A 80 -21.04 4.47 2.94
C SER A 80 -20.95 3.58 4.18
N LYS A 81 -20.64 2.29 4.01
CA LYS A 81 -20.52 1.35 5.14
C LYS A 81 -19.24 1.59 5.92
N SER A 82 -18.11 1.80 5.24
CA SER A 82 -16.83 2.08 5.90
C SER A 82 -16.90 3.36 6.75
N VAL A 83 -17.58 4.39 6.23
CA VAL A 83 -17.80 5.64 6.98
C VAL A 83 -18.70 5.41 8.20
N GLU A 84 -19.77 4.63 8.06
CA GLU A 84 -20.68 4.31 9.16
C GLU A 84 -19.97 3.54 10.28
N GLU A 85 -19.13 2.56 9.94
CA GLU A 85 -18.34 1.80 10.91
C GLU A 85 -17.34 2.70 11.66
N LEU A 86 -16.63 3.58 10.95
CA LEU A 86 -15.70 4.54 11.56
C LEU A 86 -16.41 5.56 12.47
N GLU A 87 -17.59 6.04 12.08
CA GLU A 87 -18.40 6.95 12.90
C GLU A 87 -18.96 6.22 14.14
N ALA A 88 -19.35 4.95 14.01
CA ALA A 88 -19.80 4.13 15.13
C ALA A 88 -18.68 3.94 16.17
N VAL A 89 -17.47 3.58 15.72
CA VAL A 89 -16.29 3.41 16.60
C VAL A 89 -15.92 4.72 17.31
N ASP A 90 -15.92 5.85 16.60
CA ASP A 90 -15.63 7.17 17.17
C ASP A 90 -16.64 7.56 18.28
N SER A 91 -17.92 7.25 18.05
CA SER A 91 -18.99 7.47 19.03
C SER A 91 -18.83 6.62 20.29
N GLU A 92 -18.37 5.37 20.15
CA GLU A 92 -18.13 4.46 21.27
C GLU A 92 -16.94 4.91 22.11
N ILE A 93 -15.84 5.30 21.46
CA ILE A 93 -14.63 5.83 22.13
C ILE A 93 -14.98 7.09 22.92
N THR A 94 -15.76 8.00 22.33
CA THR A 94 -16.20 9.23 23.00
C THR A 94 -17.01 8.91 24.26
N ARG A 95 -17.99 8.01 24.17
CA ARG A 95 -18.80 7.56 25.32
C ARG A 95 -17.99 6.82 26.39
N ALA A 96 -16.94 6.09 26.01
CA ALA A 96 -16.06 5.42 26.96
C ALA A 96 -15.16 6.43 27.71
N ARG A 97 -14.77 7.50 27.03
CA ARG A 97 -13.99 8.60 27.61
C ARG A 97 -14.78 9.43 28.61
N GLU A 98 -16.05 9.71 28.33
CA GLU A 98 -16.94 10.47 29.24
C GLU A 98 -17.36 9.69 30.50
N ARG A 99 -17.21 8.36 30.50
CA ARG A 99 -17.50 7.49 31.64
C ARG A 99 -16.33 7.35 32.63
N LYS A 100 -15.17 7.94 32.34
CA LYS A 100 -13.98 7.98 33.22
C LYS A 100 -13.85 9.35 33.86
#